data_AF-A0A6C0F7K3-F1
#
_entry.id   AF-A0A6C0F7K3-F1
#
_cell.length_a   1.000
_cell.length_b   1.000
_cell.length_c   1.000
_cell.angle_alpha   90.00
_cell.angle_beta   90.00
_cell.angle_gamma   90.00
#
_symmetry.space_group_name_H-M   'P 1'
#
loop_
_entity.id
_entity.type
_entity.pdbx_description
1 polymer ?
#
loop_
_entity_poly.entity_id
_entity_poly.type
_entity_poly.pdbx_seq_one_letter_code
_entity_poly.pdbx_strand_id
1 'polypeptide(L)'
;MSDHITTKHINAKLLGVFYPTQYGKTNEVIKLILKRMKLDDTNGKSCHIIFTQNNLLCTDQFAKRILKSFKQTYGESCVCVLSSDDKHKNQSYQHVKNGYQLNKLLINKNKQKIRPSIIIHCSHPTRFDDIVEVMDTLQNKKDSKKFDTIFDRAFIYYDEAHLYLDKISELKETCDDYSICKGHTFITATSSKLQNTLYEKITFMPLPERPNYCSIKDDMNFKIIDDFTPKAPKKVVSDFVSHVLTSFPDILKKGARCFMPGKKSTDSHDEIKTEVLKHNPKAVVIVFNGNNRKLYYSEHNSNLLKPVKIEQSTVKETNEVISDIIHDNNLQDRPIIYTGYLCIKEGLTLLNSKLGTFTSAIFGHEYEPKNKTFPDTLYQLAGRLTGNTKNWENFNTTTIYCKSEIKRLMLLQESINKEINDKKRKASELSESETSVKRIKSNIVST
;
A
#
# COMPACT_ATOMS: atom_id res chain seq x y z
N MET A 1 0.69 3.08 -22.86
CA MET A 1 -0.38 2.74 -21.89
C MET A 1 -1.52 3.71 -22.11
N SER A 2 -2.74 3.19 -22.30
CA SER A 2 -3.93 4.03 -22.45
C SER A 2 -4.21 4.82 -21.17
N ASP A 3 -4.66 6.06 -21.33
CA ASP A 3 -4.92 6.95 -20.23
C ASP A 3 -6.34 6.75 -19.67
N HIS A 4 -6.49 5.78 -18.77
CA HIS A 4 -7.78 5.37 -18.18
C HIS A 4 -8.35 6.40 -17.17
N ILE A 5 -7.58 7.41 -16.74
CA ILE A 5 -8.06 8.44 -15.81
C ILE A 5 -8.77 9.56 -16.59
N THR A 6 -10.07 9.44 -16.76
CA THR A 6 -10.91 10.45 -17.46
C THR A 6 -11.18 11.73 -16.63
N THR A 7 -11.71 12.77 -17.28
CA THR A 7 -12.17 14.02 -16.64
C THR A 7 -13.18 13.79 -15.52
N LYS A 8 -14.05 12.77 -15.65
CA LYS A 8 -14.99 12.37 -14.59
C LYS A 8 -14.26 12.02 -13.29
N HIS A 9 -13.15 11.27 -13.37
CA HIS A 9 -12.36 10.91 -12.20
C HIS A 9 -11.62 12.09 -11.60
N ILE A 10 -11.07 12.97 -12.45
CA ILE A 10 -10.36 14.17 -12.02
C ILE A 10 -11.28 15.05 -11.15
N ASN A 11 -12.53 15.21 -11.58
CA ASN A 11 -13.53 16.08 -10.95
C ASN A 11 -14.44 15.36 -9.93
N ALA A 12 -14.25 14.06 -9.69
CA ALA A 12 -15.09 13.32 -8.75
C ALA A 12 -14.93 13.85 -7.31
N LYS A 13 -16.05 14.23 -6.69
CA LYS A 13 -16.10 14.64 -5.28
C LYS A 13 -15.74 13.48 -4.35
N LEU A 14 -16.19 12.26 -4.67
CA LEU A 14 -15.80 11.02 -3.98
C LEU A 14 -15.23 10.04 -5.01
N LEU A 15 -13.97 9.67 -4.83
CA LEU A 15 -13.26 8.76 -5.72
C LEU A 15 -12.71 7.56 -4.95
N GLY A 16 -12.90 6.35 -5.46
CA GLY A 16 -12.38 5.11 -4.90
C GLY A 16 -11.32 4.50 -5.80
N VAL A 17 -10.15 4.20 -5.24
CA VAL A 17 -9.05 3.47 -5.88
C VAL A 17 -8.93 2.11 -5.20
N PHE A 18 -9.82 1.19 -5.58
CA PHE A 18 -9.98 -0.12 -4.93
C PHE A 18 -9.37 -1.20 -5.82
N TYR A 19 -8.06 -1.33 -5.74
CA TYR A 19 -7.30 -2.27 -6.55
C TYR A 19 -6.69 -3.38 -5.71
N PRO A 20 -6.43 -4.56 -6.31
CA PRO A 20 -5.72 -5.65 -5.66
C PRO A 20 -4.42 -5.22 -4.96
N THR A 21 -3.97 -6.06 -4.03
CA THR A 21 -2.69 -5.90 -3.34
C THR A 21 -1.54 -5.79 -4.35
N GLN A 22 -0.57 -4.91 -4.10
CA GLN A 22 0.59 -4.68 -4.98
C GLN A 22 0.28 -4.33 -6.45
N TYR A 23 -0.96 -3.92 -6.77
CA TYR A 23 -1.36 -3.48 -8.10
C TYR A 23 -0.84 -2.09 -8.49
N GLY A 24 -0.06 -1.42 -7.62
CA GLY A 24 0.48 -0.08 -7.88
C GLY A 24 -0.51 1.08 -7.67
N LYS A 25 -1.41 0.97 -6.69
CA LYS A 25 -2.36 2.03 -6.29
C LYS A 25 -1.72 3.40 -6.13
N THR A 26 -0.59 3.46 -5.42
CA THR A 26 0.18 4.69 -5.20
C THR A 26 0.56 5.39 -6.51
N ASN A 27 0.93 4.63 -7.54
CA ASN A 27 1.31 5.21 -8.83
C ASN A 27 0.11 5.79 -9.57
N GLU A 28 -1.07 5.18 -9.48
CA GLU A 28 -2.28 5.74 -10.10
C GLU A 28 -2.76 7.00 -9.37
N VAL A 29 -2.60 7.06 -8.03
CA VAL A 29 -2.86 8.27 -7.24
C VAL A 29 -1.89 9.39 -7.60
N ILE A 30 -0.60 9.08 -7.78
CA ILE A 30 0.42 10.04 -8.26
C ILE A 30 0.00 10.63 -9.62
N LYS A 31 -0.43 9.79 -10.58
CA LYS A 31 -0.92 10.24 -11.89
C LYS A 31 -2.15 11.13 -11.76
N LEU A 32 -3.09 10.78 -10.88
CA LEU A 32 -4.28 11.60 -10.60
C LEU A 32 -3.90 12.97 -10.05
N ILE A 33 -2.96 13.03 -9.09
CA ILE A 33 -2.46 14.30 -8.54
C ILE A 33 -1.81 15.14 -9.64
N LEU A 34 -0.93 14.54 -10.47
CA LEU A 34 -0.30 15.23 -11.60
C LEU A 34 -1.32 15.81 -12.57
N LYS A 35 -2.35 15.04 -12.91
CA LYS A 35 -3.44 15.49 -13.79
C LYS A 35 -4.24 16.63 -13.18
N ARG A 36 -4.53 16.58 -11.89
CA ARG A 36 -5.16 17.67 -11.18
C ARG A 36 -4.27 18.90 -11.24
N MET A 37 -3.01 18.83 -10.82
CA MET A 37 -2.08 19.97 -10.81
C MET A 37 -1.85 20.60 -12.20
N LYS A 38 -1.87 19.81 -13.29
CA LYS A 38 -1.82 20.33 -14.67
C LYS A 38 -2.98 21.28 -15.02
N LEU A 39 -4.10 21.20 -14.29
CA LEU A 39 -5.25 22.08 -14.43
C LEU A 39 -5.19 23.31 -13.50
N ASP A 40 -4.08 23.53 -12.80
CA ASP A 40 -3.97 24.65 -11.86
C ASP A 40 -4.08 26.02 -12.52
N ASP A 41 -3.61 26.16 -13.76
CA ASP A 41 -3.64 27.44 -14.47
C ASP A 41 -5.05 27.80 -14.96
N THR A 42 -5.93 26.80 -15.14
CA THR A 42 -7.32 27.00 -15.56
C THR A 42 -8.31 26.96 -14.41
N ASN A 43 -8.09 26.10 -13.41
CA ASN A 43 -9.05 25.79 -12.35
C ASN A 43 -8.63 26.33 -10.98
N GLY A 44 -7.55 27.13 -10.93
CA GLY A 44 -6.95 27.63 -9.70
C GLY A 44 -6.00 26.64 -9.04
N LYS A 45 -5.10 27.17 -8.22
CA LYS A 45 -3.98 26.39 -7.65
C LYS A 45 -4.49 25.34 -6.67
N SER A 46 -3.96 24.12 -6.77
CA SER A 46 -4.42 22.98 -5.96
C SER A 46 -3.51 22.68 -4.77
N CYS A 47 -4.14 22.33 -3.65
CA CYS A 47 -3.53 21.73 -2.47
C CYS A 47 -3.96 20.26 -2.35
N HIS A 48 -3.01 19.37 -2.11
CA HIS A 48 -3.21 17.92 -2.04
C HIS A 48 -2.79 17.41 -0.67
N ILE A 49 -3.75 16.91 0.12
CA ILE A 49 -3.52 16.46 1.49
C ILE A 49 -3.63 14.93 1.53
N ILE A 50 -2.55 14.25 1.89
CA ILE A 50 -2.42 12.80 1.80
C ILE A 50 -2.23 12.20 3.19
N PHE A 51 -3.21 11.42 3.62
CA PHE A 51 -3.17 10.57 4.80
C PHE A 51 -2.58 9.22 4.41
N THR A 52 -1.41 8.89 4.95
CA THR A 52 -0.80 7.56 4.87
C THR A 52 -1.13 6.74 6.11
N GLN A 53 -0.83 5.44 6.13
CA GLN A 53 -0.93 4.63 7.36
C GLN A 53 -0.25 5.30 8.56
N ASN A 54 -0.70 5.01 9.78
CA ASN A 54 -0.09 5.47 11.04
C ASN A 54 1.29 4.82 11.28
N ASN A 55 2.23 5.12 10.38
CA ASN A 55 3.56 4.57 10.29
C ASN A 55 4.47 5.55 9.54
N LEU A 56 5.57 5.95 10.18
CA LEU A 56 6.55 6.88 9.63
C LEU A 56 7.22 6.32 8.36
N LEU A 57 7.44 5.01 8.29
CA LEU A 57 8.04 4.39 7.10
C LEU A 57 7.11 4.47 5.89
N CYS A 58 5.82 4.23 6.05
CA CYS A 58 4.86 4.36 4.95
C CYS A 58 4.78 5.81 4.48
N THR A 59 4.80 6.76 5.43
CA THR A 59 4.82 8.21 5.14
C THR A 59 6.05 8.58 4.30
N ASP A 60 7.23 8.15 4.74
CA ASP A 60 8.52 8.39 4.09
C ASP A 60 8.59 7.77 2.69
N GLN A 61 8.15 6.52 2.53
CA GLN A 61 8.10 5.84 1.23
C GLN A 61 7.15 6.56 0.26
N PHE A 62 5.96 6.96 0.73
CA PHE A 62 5.01 7.68 -0.11
C PHE A 62 5.57 9.05 -0.53
N ALA A 63 6.15 9.79 0.41
CA ALA A 63 6.77 11.09 0.14
C ALA A 63 7.90 11.01 -0.89
N LYS A 64 8.77 9.99 -0.80
CA LYS A 64 9.84 9.76 -1.79
C LYS A 64 9.29 9.44 -3.18
N ARG A 65 8.25 8.59 -3.27
CA ARG A 65 7.61 8.24 -4.55
C ARG A 65 6.96 9.45 -5.22
N ILE A 66 6.29 10.28 -4.43
CA ILE A 66 5.76 11.58 -4.88
C ILE A 66 6.92 12.46 -5.32
N LEU A 67 7.90 12.73 -4.47
CA LEU A 67 8.99 13.65 -4.80
C LEU A 67 9.72 13.26 -6.08
N LYS A 68 10.00 11.96 -6.30
CA LYS A 68 10.60 11.45 -7.54
C LYS A 68 9.80 11.84 -8.80
N SER A 69 8.47 11.88 -8.68
CA SER A 69 7.55 12.17 -9.79
C SER A 69 7.30 13.66 -10.02
N PHE A 70 7.51 14.51 -9.00
CA PHE A 70 7.17 15.94 -9.04
C PHE A 70 8.40 16.86 -9.05
N LYS A 71 9.56 16.42 -8.54
CA LYS A 71 10.76 17.25 -8.35
C LYS A 71 11.20 18.00 -9.61
N GLN A 72 11.18 17.34 -10.77
CA GLN A 72 11.63 17.96 -12.03
C GLN A 72 10.73 19.11 -12.50
N THR A 73 9.41 19.00 -12.28
CA THR A 73 8.42 19.95 -12.80
C THR A 73 8.04 21.01 -11.77
N TYR A 74 7.95 20.65 -10.50
CA TYR A 74 7.42 21.51 -9.42
C TYR A 74 8.44 21.83 -8.32
N GLY A 75 9.67 21.33 -8.43
CA GLY A 75 10.72 21.51 -7.44
C GLY A 75 10.53 20.66 -6.18
N GLU A 76 11.55 20.61 -5.31
CA GLU A 76 11.49 19.78 -4.10
C GLU A 76 10.58 20.34 -3.02
N SER A 77 10.45 21.67 -2.97
CA SER A 77 9.62 22.39 -2.01
C SER A 77 8.11 22.26 -2.27
N CYS A 78 7.68 21.57 -3.34
CA CYS A 78 6.26 21.31 -3.56
C CYS A 78 5.69 20.26 -2.58
N VAL A 79 6.55 19.45 -1.95
CA VAL A 79 6.17 18.42 -0.98
C VAL A 79 6.55 18.87 0.43
N CYS A 80 5.59 18.76 1.35
CA CYS A 80 5.79 18.94 2.77
C CYS A 80 5.29 17.71 3.54
N VAL A 81 6.11 17.22 4.46
CA VAL A 81 5.75 16.14 5.38
C VAL A 81 5.46 16.71 6.76
N LEU A 82 4.28 16.40 7.29
CA LEU A 82 3.87 16.75 8.64
C LEU A 82 4.12 15.54 9.57
N SER A 83 5.22 15.59 10.31
CA SER A 83 5.64 14.54 11.25
C SER A 83 6.23 15.15 12.53
N SER A 84 5.94 14.55 13.67
CA SER A 84 6.50 14.99 14.96
C SER A 84 7.95 14.53 15.14
N ASP A 85 8.42 13.60 14.30
CA ASP A 85 9.76 13.03 14.39
C ASP A 85 10.78 13.88 13.64
N ASP A 86 11.81 14.33 14.36
CA ASP A 86 12.92 15.12 13.82
C ASP A 86 13.85 14.32 12.89
N LYS A 87 13.73 12.98 12.83
CA LYS A 87 14.51 12.13 11.92
C LYS A 87 14.27 12.43 10.44
N HIS A 88 13.21 13.16 10.08
CA HIS A 88 12.96 13.59 8.71
C HIS A 88 13.65 14.91 8.31
N LYS A 89 14.40 15.57 9.22
CA LYS A 89 15.07 16.86 8.94
C LYS A 89 16.11 16.81 7.82
N ASN A 90 16.70 15.65 7.54
CA ASN A 90 17.75 15.48 6.52
C ASN A 90 17.21 14.97 5.17
N GLN A 91 15.90 15.08 4.94
CA GLN A 91 15.26 14.67 3.69
C GLN A 91 15.20 15.86 2.73
N SER A 92 15.08 15.57 1.44
CA SER A 92 15.03 16.58 0.37
C SER A 92 13.69 17.34 0.30
N TYR A 93 12.71 17.03 1.15
CA TYR A 93 11.39 17.69 1.17
C TYR A 93 11.20 18.53 2.44
N GLN A 94 10.27 19.47 2.42
CA GLN A 94 9.97 20.31 3.59
C GLN A 94 9.37 19.49 4.73
N HIS A 95 9.64 19.88 5.98
CA HIS A 95 9.17 19.18 7.17
C HIS A 95 8.61 20.16 8.21
N VAL A 96 7.47 19.80 8.79
CA VAL A 96 6.81 20.55 9.88
C VAL A 96 6.27 19.62 10.95
N LYS A 97 6.17 20.11 12.19
CA LYS A 97 5.81 19.28 13.36
C LYS A 97 4.31 19.18 13.64
N ASN A 98 3.56 20.24 13.34
CA ASN A 98 2.15 20.40 13.71
C ASN A 98 1.40 21.29 12.70
N GLY A 99 0.06 21.32 12.81
CA GLY A 99 -0.82 22.13 11.97
C GLY A 99 -0.45 23.62 11.98
N TYR A 100 -0.11 24.17 13.14
CA TYR A 100 0.33 25.57 13.26
C TYR A 100 1.55 25.92 12.39
N GLN A 101 2.59 25.09 12.40
CA GLN A 101 3.77 25.29 11.55
C GLN A 101 3.43 25.13 10.07
N LEU A 102 2.55 24.18 9.74
CA LEU A 102 2.05 23.98 8.38
C LEU A 102 1.27 25.22 7.89
N ASN A 103 0.34 25.74 8.70
CA ASN A 103 -0.41 26.96 8.40
C ASN A 103 0.52 28.15 8.15
N LYS A 104 1.58 28.31 8.95
CA LYS A 104 2.61 29.33 8.69
C LYS A 104 3.33 29.18 7.34
N LEU A 105 3.52 27.95 6.85
CA LEU A 105 4.10 27.71 5.53
C LEU A 105 3.11 27.99 4.40
N LEU A 106 1.82 27.75 4.62
CA LEU A 106 0.77 27.94 3.61
C LEU A 106 0.33 29.40 3.48
N ILE A 107 0.43 30.19 4.56
CA ILE A 107 0.07 31.61 4.59
C ILE A 107 1.24 32.48 4.10
N ASN A 108 0.94 33.43 3.22
CA ASN A 108 1.89 34.43 2.75
C ASN A 108 2.13 35.52 3.80
N LYS A 109 3.40 35.79 4.10
CA LYS A 109 3.83 37.15 4.54
C LYS A 109 4.90 37.74 3.63
N ASN A 110 5.67 36.90 2.93
CA ASN A 110 6.72 37.30 2.00
C ASN A 110 6.48 36.63 0.64
N LYS A 111 6.16 37.43 -0.39
CA LYS A 111 5.76 37.02 -1.75
C LYS A 111 6.76 36.12 -2.51
N GLN A 112 7.91 35.78 -1.93
CA GLN A 112 9.00 35.02 -2.54
C GLN A 112 9.14 33.57 -2.04
N LYS A 113 8.33 33.11 -1.07
CA LYS A 113 8.49 31.76 -0.48
C LYS A 113 7.65 30.72 -1.24
N ILE A 114 8.30 29.67 -1.73
CA ILE A 114 7.64 28.51 -2.37
C ILE A 114 6.79 27.78 -1.32
N ARG A 115 5.52 27.53 -1.66
CA ARG A 115 4.54 26.86 -0.78
C ARG A 115 4.32 25.43 -1.22
N PRO A 116 4.20 24.48 -0.27
CA PRO A 116 3.96 23.10 -0.64
C PRO A 116 2.53 22.93 -1.16
N SER A 117 2.40 22.41 -2.38
CA SER A 117 1.11 22.00 -2.97
C SER A 117 0.71 20.59 -2.54
N ILE A 118 1.64 19.81 -2.01
CA ILE A 118 1.42 18.43 -1.56
C ILE A 118 1.84 18.31 -0.10
N ILE A 119 0.89 17.94 0.75
CA ILE A 119 1.03 17.75 2.18
C ILE A 119 0.84 16.27 2.47
N ILE A 120 1.80 15.63 3.12
CA ILE A 120 1.78 14.20 3.42
C ILE A 120 1.94 14.00 4.92
N HIS A 121 1.12 13.15 5.51
CA HIS A 121 1.22 12.81 6.93
C HIS A 121 0.59 11.47 7.23
N CYS A 122 0.90 10.94 8.41
CA CYS A 122 0.30 9.70 8.89
C CYS A 122 -1.13 9.92 9.42
N SER A 123 -1.94 8.87 9.40
CA SER A 123 -3.30 8.81 9.97
C SER A 123 -3.30 8.68 11.50
N HIS A 124 -2.50 9.49 12.19
CA HIS A 124 -2.58 9.61 13.65
C HIS A 124 -3.78 10.50 14.03
N PRO A 125 -4.54 10.22 15.11
CA PRO A 125 -5.74 11.00 15.47
C PRO A 125 -5.53 12.52 15.48
N THR A 126 -4.48 13.01 16.15
CA THR A 126 -4.12 14.45 16.18
C THR A 126 -3.95 15.08 14.79
N ARG A 127 -3.58 14.29 13.78
CA ARG A 127 -3.40 14.80 12.41
C ARG A 127 -4.73 15.07 11.71
N PHE A 128 -5.82 14.41 12.11
CA PHE A 128 -7.14 14.76 11.59
C PHE A 128 -7.53 16.17 12.05
N ASP A 129 -7.29 16.49 13.33
CA ASP A 129 -7.54 17.81 13.90
C ASP A 129 -6.66 18.89 13.25
N ASP A 130 -5.35 18.62 13.09
CA ASP A 130 -4.41 19.52 12.38
C ASP A 130 -4.92 19.86 10.97
N ILE A 131 -5.53 18.90 10.25
CA ILE A 131 -6.04 19.11 8.90
C ILE A 131 -7.32 19.93 8.87
N VAL A 132 -8.20 19.82 9.87
CA VAL A 132 -9.35 20.73 9.99
C VAL A 132 -8.88 22.18 10.09
N GLU A 133 -7.91 22.47 10.96
CA GLU A 133 -7.33 23.82 11.11
C GLU A 133 -6.67 24.32 9.81
N VAL A 134 -6.02 23.42 9.07
CA VAL A 134 -5.43 23.73 7.75
C VAL A 134 -6.52 24.05 6.74
N MET A 135 -7.60 23.27 6.69
CA MET A 135 -8.70 23.51 5.78
C MET A 135 -9.42 24.83 6.06
N ASP A 136 -9.62 25.18 7.34
CA ASP A 136 -10.12 26.50 7.75
C ASP A 136 -9.22 27.64 7.24
N THR A 137 -7.90 27.48 7.38
CA THR A 137 -6.92 28.44 6.89
C THR A 137 -6.98 28.62 5.38
N LEU A 138 -7.16 27.51 4.64
CA LEU A 138 -7.27 27.53 3.19
C LEU A 138 -8.59 28.16 2.72
N GLN A 139 -9.71 27.85 3.38
CA GLN A 139 -11.04 28.36 3.05
C GLN A 139 -11.17 29.87 3.28
N ASN A 140 -10.60 30.39 4.39
CA ASN A 140 -10.77 31.78 4.83
C ASN A 140 -9.88 32.81 4.08
N LYS A 141 -9.46 32.50 2.84
CA LYS A 141 -8.63 33.35 1.97
C LYS A 141 -9.23 34.76 1.73
N LYS A 142 -10.56 34.92 1.88
CA LYS A 142 -11.29 36.16 1.56
C LYS A 142 -11.49 37.12 2.73
N ASP A 143 -11.49 36.64 3.99
CA ASP A 143 -11.98 37.43 5.11
C ASP A 143 -10.92 38.23 5.88
N SER A 144 -9.64 38.14 5.54
CA SER A 144 -8.66 39.02 6.18
C SER A 144 -7.34 39.16 5.42
N LYS A 145 -6.72 40.33 5.54
CA LYS A 145 -5.29 40.58 5.27
C LYS A 145 -4.34 39.63 6.05
N LYS A 146 -4.88 38.69 6.86
CA LYS A 146 -4.17 37.77 7.77
C LYS A 146 -3.90 36.40 7.15
N PHE A 147 -4.71 35.96 6.17
CA PHE A 147 -4.66 34.62 5.57
C PHE A 147 -4.55 34.68 4.04
N ASP A 148 -3.42 35.15 3.52
CA ASP A 148 -3.14 35.15 2.07
C ASP A 148 -2.64 33.75 1.64
N THR A 149 -3.55 32.86 1.25
CA THR A 149 -3.22 31.54 0.65
C THR A 149 -3.32 31.61 -0.88
N ILE A 150 -2.49 30.86 -1.62
CA ILE A 150 -2.59 30.83 -3.10
C ILE A 150 -3.61 29.82 -3.62
N PHE A 151 -4.05 28.88 -2.78
CA PHE A 151 -4.84 27.74 -3.22
C PHE A 151 -6.31 28.11 -3.40
N ASP A 152 -6.93 27.56 -4.43
CA ASP A 152 -8.35 27.75 -4.76
C ASP A 152 -9.14 26.43 -4.68
N ARG A 153 -8.42 25.32 -4.55
CA ARG A 153 -8.99 23.98 -4.45
C ARG A 153 -8.11 23.06 -3.61
N ALA A 154 -8.75 22.18 -2.87
CA ALA A 154 -8.12 21.17 -2.03
C ALA A 154 -8.66 19.78 -2.36
N PHE A 155 -7.78 18.79 -2.35
CA PHE A 155 -8.11 17.37 -2.52
C PHE A 155 -7.49 16.55 -1.40
N ILE A 156 -8.28 15.67 -0.79
CA ILE A 156 -7.85 14.83 0.33
C ILE A 156 -7.77 13.37 -0.11
N TYR A 157 -6.71 12.68 0.27
CA TYR A 157 -6.41 11.30 -0.12
C TYR A 157 -6.21 10.45 1.14
N TYR A 158 -6.84 9.27 1.18
CA TYR A 158 -6.79 8.37 2.33
C TYR A 158 -6.22 7.01 1.92
N ASP A 159 -4.96 6.77 2.27
CA ASP A 159 -4.32 5.47 2.09
C ASP A 159 -4.77 4.48 3.17
N GLU A 160 -4.98 3.23 2.74
CA GLU A 160 -5.58 2.16 3.55
C GLU A 160 -6.84 2.61 4.31
N ALA A 161 -7.72 3.30 3.59
CA ALA A 161 -8.90 3.98 4.14
C ALA A 161 -9.79 3.08 5.02
N HIS A 162 -9.84 1.78 4.73
CA HIS A 162 -10.62 0.79 5.48
C HIS A 162 -10.24 0.69 6.98
N LEU A 163 -9.07 1.19 7.37
CA LEU A 163 -8.61 1.22 8.76
C LEU A 163 -9.13 2.43 9.56
N TYR A 164 -9.55 3.50 8.88
CA TYR A 164 -9.81 4.80 9.51
C TYR A 164 -11.18 5.39 9.15
N LEU A 165 -12.14 4.55 8.72
CA LEU A 165 -13.42 5.01 8.17
C LEU A 165 -14.19 5.96 9.10
N ASP A 166 -14.19 5.70 10.40
CA ASP A 166 -14.91 6.54 11.37
C ASP A 166 -14.32 7.96 11.38
N LYS A 167 -12.99 8.08 11.49
CA LYS A 167 -12.26 9.37 11.44
C LYS A 167 -12.30 10.05 10.08
N ILE A 168 -12.27 9.28 9.01
CA ILE A 168 -12.43 9.82 7.66
C ILE A 168 -13.84 10.37 7.49
N SER A 169 -14.86 9.73 8.05
CA SER A 169 -16.26 10.17 7.95
C SER A 169 -16.45 11.50 8.69
N GLU A 170 -15.95 11.61 9.93
CA GLU A 170 -15.94 12.87 10.71
C GLU A 170 -15.26 14.00 9.92
N LEU A 171 -14.02 13.79 9.46
CA LEU A 171 -13.27 14.81 8.71
C LEU A 171 -13.96 15.21 7.41
N LYS A 172 -14.53 14.23 6.69
CA LYS A 172 -15.22 14.46 5.43
C LYS A 172 -16.47 15.32 5.65
N GLU A 173 -17.25 15.04 6.70
CA GLU A 173 -18.43 15.83 7.03
C GLU A 173 -18.06 17.30 7.24
N THR A 174 -17.03 17.57 8.04
CA THR A 174 -16.50 18.94 8.22
C THR A 174 -15.98 19.54 6.92
N CYS A 175 -15.19 18.78 6.14
CA CYS A 175 -14.53 19.31 4.96
C CYS A 175 -15.46 19.50 3.76
N ASP A 176 -16.60 18.82 3.70
CA ASP A 176 -17.54 18.94 2.59
C ASP A 176 -18.23 20.30 2.55
N ASP A 177 -18.35 20.97 3.70
CA ASP A 177 -18.90 22.33 3.81
C ASP A 177 -17.91 23.39 3.30
N TYR A 178 -16.62 23.07 3.20
CA TYR A 178 -15.64 24.00 2.66
C TYR A 178 -15.70 24.05 1.13
N SER A 179 -15.99 25.25 0.60
CA SER A 179 -16.00 25.51 -0.84
C SER A 179 -14.68 25.16 -1.54
N ILE A 180 -13.54 25.26 -0.82
CA ILE A 180 -12.23 24.90 -1.34
C ILE A 180 -12.08 23.37 -1.49
N CYS A 181 -12.77 22.55 -0.69
CA CYS A 181 -12.66 21.10 -0.76
C CYS A 181 -13.38 20.55 -2.01
N LYS A 182 -12.60 20.13 -3.01
CA LYS A 182 -13.13 19.64 -4.29
C LYS A 182 -13.23 18.12 -4.39
N GLY A 183 -12.55 17.36 -3.53
CA GLY A 183 -12.72 15.91 -3.54
C GLY A 183 -11.95 15.11 -2.50
N HIS A 184 -12.49 13.93 -2.21
CA HIS A 184 -11.95 12.92 -1.34
C HIS A 184 -11.64 11.66 -2.14
N THR A 185 -10.45 11.09 -1.95
CA THR A 185 -9.98 9.89 -2.66
C THR A 185 -9.67 8.79 -1.65
N PHE A 186 -10.41 7.69 -1.69
CA PHE A 186 -10.25 6.53 -0.82
C PHE A 186 -9.39 5.49 -1.53
N ILE A 187 -8.28 5.07 -0.91
CA ILE A 187 -7.33 4.13 -1.49
C ILE A 187 -7.28 2.90 -0.57
N THR A 188 -7.55 1.71 -1.11
CA THR A 188 -7.50 0.47 -0.31
C THR A 188 -7.36 -0.76 -1.18
N ALA A 189 -6.79 -1.83 -0.60
CA ALA A 189 -6.84 -3.18 -1.18
C ALA A 189 -8.02 -4.04 -0.65
N THR A 190 -8.71 -3.57 0.39
CA THR A 190 -9.78 -4.29 1.06
C THR A 190 -10.98 -3.35 1.19
N SER A 191 -12.04 -3.69 0.48
CA SER A 191 -13.22 -2.84 0.29
C SER A 191 -14.43 -3.30 1.10
N SER A 192 -14.34 -4.45 1.77
CA SER A 192 -15.40 -5.08 2.56
C SER A 192 -16.14 -4.10 3.49
N LYS A 193 -15.40 -3.25 4.21
CA LYS A 193 -15.98 -2.22 5.10
C LYS A 193 -16.52 -0.99 4.37
N LEU A 194 -15.96 -0.65 3.20
CA LEU A 194 -16.38 0.51 2.39
C LEU A 194 -17.67 0.24 1.62
N GLN A 195 -17.98 -1.03 1.35
CA GLN A 195 -19.19 -1.46 0.65
C GLN A 195 -20.47 -1.02 1.35
N ASN A 196 -20.48 -0.98 2.69
CA ASN A 196 -21.70 -0.79 3.47
C ASN A 196 -22.08 0.69 3.72
N THR A 197 -21.15 1.63 3.54
CA THR A 197 -21.34 3.02 4.02
C THR A 197 -21.24 4.08 2.93
N LEU A 198 -20.40 3.91 1.91
CA LEU A 198 -20.07 4.99 0.96
C LEU A 198 -20.23 4.61 -0.51
N TYR A 199 -20.51 3.34 -0.80
CA TYR A 199 -20.32 2.76 -2.13
C TYR A 199 -21.20 3.37 -3.23
N GLU A 200 -22.44 3.78 -2.89
CA GLU A 200 -23.38 4.35 -3.88
C GLU A 200 -22.93 5.71 -4.42
N LYS A 201 -22.20 6.49 -3.61
CA LYS A 201 -21.78 7.86 -3.94
C LYS A 201 -20.35 7.94 -4.48
N ILE A 202 -19.58 6.85 -4.37
CA ILE A 202 -18.19 6.80 -4.83
C ILE A 202 -18.14 6.58 -6.35
N THR A 203 -17.40 7.45 -7.04
CA THR A 203 -16.91 7.15 -8.38
C THR A 203 -15.70 6.23 -8.25
N PHE A 204 -15.67 5.12 -8.97
CA PHE A 204 -14.53 4.20 -8.92
C PHE A 204 -13.56 4.52 -10.05
N MET A 205 -12.27 4.56 -9.73
CA MET A 205 -11.24 4.62 -10.76
C MET A 205 -11.16 3.23 -11.42
N PRO A 206 -11.19 3.13 -12.76
CA PRO A 206 -11.14 1.85 -13.44
C PRO A 206 -9.79 1.17 -13.18
N LEU A 207 -9.80 -0.15 -13.07
CA LEU A 207 -8.58 -0.93 -12.91
C LEU A 207 -7.77 -0.89 -14.23
N PRO A 208 -6.55 -0.31 -14.26
CA PRO A 208 -5.75 -0.30 -15.48
C PRO A 208 -5.32 -1.71 -15.86
N GLU A 209 -5.24 -2.03 -17.15
CA GLU A 209 -4.69 -3.32 -17.57
C GLU A 209 -3.22 -3.46 -17.18
N ARG A 210 -2.90 -4.59 -16.54
CA ARG A 210 -1.53 -4.97 -16.17
C ARG A 210 -1.31 -6.44 -16.53
N PRO A 211 -0.94 -6.75 -17.79
CA PRO A 211 -0.76 -8.13 -18.23
C PRO A 211 0.31 -8.88 -17.43
N ASN A 212 1.29 -8.14 -16.89
CA ASN A 212 2.38 -8.71 -16.10
C ASN A 212 2.07 -8.82 -14.59
N TYR A 213 0.85 -8.50 -14.16
CA TYR A 213 0.43 -8.65 -12.77
C TYR A 213 0.21 -10.13 -12.43
N CYS A 214 0.93 -10.60 -11.42
CA CYS A 214 0.77 -11.90 -10.77
C CYS A 214 -0.27 -11.79 -9.65
N SER A 215 -1.39 -12.49 -9.82
CA SER A 215 -2.53 -12.55 -8.91
C SER A 215 -2.55 -13.84 -8.10
N ILE A 216 -3.29 -13.86 -6.98
CA ILE A 216 -3.38 -15.07 -6.15
C ILE A 216 -4.20 -16.16 -6.87
N LYS A 217 -5.32 -15.78 -7.48
CA LYS A 217 -6.28 -16.69 -8.10
C LYS A 217 -5.77 -17.31 -9.39
N ASP A 218 -5.15 -16.51 -10.24
CA ASP A 218 -4.86 -16.93 -11.61
C ASP A 218 -3.42 -17.46 -11.78
N ASP A 219 -2.50 -17.10 -10.88
CA ASP A 219 -1.05 -17.29 -11.10
C ASP A 219 -0.34 -18.05 -9.98
N MET A 220 -1.04 -18.51 -8.95
CA MET A 220 -0.46 -19.26 -7.82
C MET A 220 -1.05 -20.65 -7.71
N ASN A 221 -0.21 -21.61 -7.32
CA ASN A 221 -0.63 -22.98 -7.03
C ASN A 221 -0.99 -23.11 -5.55
N PHE A 222 -1.96 -23.96 -5.23
CA PHE A 222 -2.33 -24.25 -3.85
C PHE A 222 -2.10 -25.73 -3.53
N LYS A 223 -1.43 -25.99 -2.41
CA LYS A 223 -1.32 -27.31 -1.80
C LYS A 223 -2.06 -27.30 -0.46
N ILE A 224 -3.17 -28.03 -0.44
CA ILE A 224 -4.06 -28.08 0.72
C ILE A 224 -3.54 -29.09 1.74
N ILE A 225 -3.49 -28.67 3.00
CA ILE A 225 -3.02 -29.48 4.15
C ILE A 225 -4.07 -29.36 5.27
N ASP A 226 -5.15 -30.12 5.13
CA ASP A 226 -6.27 -30.12 6.09
C ASP A 226 -6.12 -31.21 7.17
N ASP A 227 -5.20 -32.16 6.98
CA ASP A 227 -4.86 -33.22 7.92
C ASP A 227 -4.02 -32.74 9.11
N PHE A 228 -3.51 -31.50 9.07
CA PHE A 228 -2.78 -30.91 10.18
C PHE A 228 -3.71 -30.57 11.37
N THR A 229 -3.43 -31.23 12.49
CA THR A 229 -4.02 -30.91 13.79
C THR A 229 -2.95 -30.31 14.71
N PRO A 230 -3.12 -29.06 15.19
CA PRO A 230 -2.12 -28.42 16.04
C PRO A 230 -2.02 -29.12 17.39
N LYS A 231 -0.79 -29.30 17.88
CA LYS A 231 -0.53 -29.87 19.21
C LYS A 231 -0.86 -28.88 20.32
N ALA A 232 -0.70 -27.58 20.06
CA ALA A 232 -1.00 -26.51 21.01
C ALA A 232 -1.51 -25.24 20.30
N PRO A 233 -2.59 -24.58 20.80
CA PRO A 233 -3.17 -23.39 20.17
C PRO A 233 -2.19 -22.21 20.01
N LYS A 234 -1.22 -22.07 20.93
CA LYS A 234 -0.26 -20.96 20.88
C LYS A 234 0.73 -21.09 19.71
N LYS A 235 1.20 -22.30 19.41
CA LYS A 235 2.24 -22.60 18.42
C LYS A 235 1.73 -23.08 17.06
N VAL A 236 0.42 -23.02 16.83
CA VAL A 236 -0.24 -23.45 15.59
C VAL A 236 0.52 -23.09 14.31
N VAL A 237 0.98 -21.83 14.15
CA VAL A 237 1.64 -21.40 12.92
C VAL A 237 3.03 -22.04 12.75
N SER A 238 3.86 -22.05 13.80
CA SER A 238 5.18 -22.68 13.74
C SER A 238 5.09 -24.19 13.62
N ASP A 239 4.13 -24.81 14.31
CA ASP A 239 3.85 -26.25 14.23
C ASP A 239 3.40 -26.64 12.82
N PHE A 240 2.54 -25.82 12.20
CA PHE A 240 2.14 -26.00 10.80
C PHE A 240 3.34 -25.88 9.86
N VAL A 241 4.17 -24.83 10.02
CA VAL A 241 5.40 -24.67 9.24
C VAL A 241 6.30 -25.89 9.36
N SER A 242 6.54 -26.38 10.59
CA SER A 242 7.35 -27.58 10.85
C SER A 242 6.77 -28.81 10.14
N HIS A 243 5.45 -29.02 10.22
CA HIS A 243 4.76 -30.11 9.54
C HIS A 243 4.91 -30.02 8.02
N VAL A 244 4.68 -28.84 7.42
CA VAL A 244 4.83 -28.63 5.97
C VAL A 244 6.27 -28.87 5.52
N LEU A 245 7.26 -28.38 6.27
CA LEU A 245 8.68 -28.55 5.95
C LEU A 245 9.13 -30.01 6.04
N THR A 246 8.57 -30.77 6.98
CA THR A 246 8.83 -32.22 7.09
C THR A 246 8.22 -32.97 5.90
N SER A 247 6.98 -32.64 5.53
CA SER A 247 6.26 -33.32 4.44
C SER A 247 6.76 -32.91 3.05
N PHE A 248 7.32 -31.71 2.90
CA PHE A 248 7.75 -31.14 1.62
C PHE A 248 9.14 -30.47 1.76
N PRO A 249 10.21 -31.24 1.95
CA PRO A 249 11.55 -30.72 2.21
C PRO A 249 12.10 -29.85 1.08
N ASP A 250 11.67 -30.08 -0.17
CA ASP A 250 12.08 -29.32 -1.35
C ASP A 250 11.70 -27.82 -1.30
N ILE A 251 10.81 -27.41 -0.39
CA ILE A 251 10.54 -26.00 -0.11
C ILE A 251 11.82 -25.26 0.26
N LEU A 252 12.77 -25.92 0.91
CA LEU A 252 14.05 -25.34 1.34
C LEU A 252 15.23 -25.79 0.46
N LYS A 253 14.99 -26.10 -0.81
CA LYS A 253 16.06 -26.45 -1.76
C LYS A 253 16.93 -25.24 -2.12
N LYS A 254 18.07 -25.51 -2.78
CA LYS A 254 18.97 -24.49 -3.33
C LYS A 254 18.19 -23.47 -4.18
N GLY A 255 18.42 -22.18 -3.96
CA GLY A 255 17.75 -21.07 -4.66
C GLY A 255 16.27 -20.88 -4.32
N ALA A 256 15.71 -21.63 -3.36
CA ALA A 256 14.31 -21.45 -2.98
C ALA A 256 14.08 -20.09 -2.31
N ARG A 257 12.90 -19.52 -2.54
CA ARG A 257 12.49 -18.25 -1.93
C ARG A 257 11.13 -18.42 -1.30
N CYS A 258 11.08 -18.36 0.02
CA CYS A 258 9.90 -18.71 0.76
C CYS A 258 9.35 -17.55 1.57
N PHE A 259 8.03 -17.44 1.62
CA PHE A 259 7.33 -16.55 2.54
C PHE A 259 6.57 -17.36 3.60
N MET A 260 6.92 -17.18 4.87
CA MET A 260 6.35 -17.90 6.00
C MET A 260 5.88 -16.90 7.06
N PRO A 261 4.74 -16.24 6.85
CA PRO A 261 4.25 -15.23 7.77
C PRO A 261 3.91 -15.84 9.14
N GLY A 262 4.43 -15.23 10.22
CA GLY A 262 4.07 -15.60 11.58
C GLY A 262 2.76 -14.96 12.07
N LYS A 263 2.49 -15.07 13.36
CA LYS A 263 1.41 -14.35 14.06
C LYS A 263 1.85 -12.92 14.39
N LYS A 264 0.93 -12.10 14.90
CA LYS A 264 1.24 -10.75 15.39
C LYS A 264 2.31 -10.75 16.51
N SER A 265 2.43 -11.84 17.28
CA SER A 265 3.43 -11.99 18.34
C SER A 265 4.82 -12.17 17.77
N THR A 266 5.78 -11.51 18.40
CA THR A 266 7.21 -11.54 18.06
C THR A 266 7.78 -12.95 18.09
N ASP A 267 7.39 -13.73 19.10
CA ASP A 267 7.90 -15.08 19.36
C ASP A 267 7.60 -16.03 18.21
N SER A 268 6.46 -15.86 17.54
CA SER A 268 6.09 -16.70 16.40
C SER A 268 7.07 -16.59 15.23
N HIS A 269 7.71 -15.43 15.05
CA HIS A 269 8.71 -15.24 14.01
C HIS A 269 10.03 -15.95 14.36
N ASP A 270 10.42 -15.90 15.64
CA ASP A 270 11.61 -16.59 16.14
C ASP A 270 11.43 -18.12 16.16
N GLU A 271 10.21 -18.59 16.45
CA GLU A 271 9.81 -20.00 16.33
C GLU A 271 9.94 -20.47 14.87
N ILE A 272 9.38 -19.73 13.90
CA ILE A 272 9.52 -20.07 12.47
C ILE A 272 10.98 -20.10 12.04
N LYS A 273 11.79 -19.11 12.44
CA LYS A 273 13.23 -19.09 12.17
C LYS A 273 13.91 -20.36 12.70
N THR A 274 13.57 -20.76 13.93
CA THR A 274 14.12 -21.97 14.56
C THR A 274 13.75 -23.22 13.77
N GLU A 275 12.48 -23.37 13.38
CA GLU A 275 12.03 -24.51 12.58
C GLU A 275 12.69 -24.56 11.20
N VAL A 276 12.86 -23.42 10.53
CA VAL A 276 13.56 -23.36 9.23
C VAL A 276 15.01 -23.80 9.38
N LEU A 277 15.73 -23.29 10.37
CA LEU A 277 17.15 -23.61 10.58
C LEU A 277 17.36 -25.05 11.05
N LYS A 278 16.38 -25.65 11.72
CA LYS A 278 16.38 -27.08 12.06
C LYS A 278 16.31 -27.97 10.81
N HIS A 279 15.49 -27.59 9.83
CA HIS A 279 15.34 -28.35 8.58
C HIS A 279 16.46 -28.05 7.58
N ASN A 280 16.93 -26.80 7.53
CA ASN A 280 18.07 -26.42 6.70
C ASN A 280 18.95 -25.37 7.42
N PRO A 281 20.06 -25.79 8.08
CA PRO A 281 20.98 -24.88 8.76
C PRO A 281 21.68 -23.88 7.82
N LYS A 282 21.65 -24.13 6.51
CA LYS A 282 22.16 -23.23 5.47
C LYS A 282 21.07 -22.29 4.93
N ALA A 283 19.89 -22.21 5.53
CA ALA A 283 18.93 -21.19 5.17
C ALA A 283 19.39 -19.77 5.52
N VAL A 284 18.85 -18.79 4.81
CA VAL A 284 18.91 -17.37 5.15
C VAL A 284 17.53 -16.96 5.62
N VAL A 285 17.40 -16.52 6.87
CA VAL A 285 16.09 -16.15 7.44
C VAL A 285 16.02 -14.66 7.69
N ILE A 286 15.08 -14.00 7.04
CA ILE A 286 14.80 -12.57 7.20
C ILE A 286 13.58 -12.44 8.10
N VAL A 287 13.78 -11.80 9.25
CA VAL A 287 12.78 -11.62 10.28
C VAL A 287 12.40 -10.15 10.38
N PHE A 288 11.12 -9.84 10.16
CA PHE A 288 10.55 -8.51 10.40
C PHE A 288 9.80 -8.49 11.73
N ASN A 289 10.49 -8.09 12.80
CA ASN A 289 9.98 -8.12 14.16
C ASN A 289 9.91 -6.71 14.79
N GLY A 290 8.86 -5.96 14.44
CA GLY A 290 8.70 -4.58 14.91
C GLY A 290 9.83 -3.70 14.40
N ASN A 291 10.45 -2.95 15.32
CA ASN A 291 11.62 -2.12 15.00
C ASN A 291 12.89 -2.93 14.73
N ASN A 292 12.88 -4.24 14.97
CA ASN A 292 14.03 -5.11 14.79
C ASN A 292 13.89 -5.94 13.50
N ARG A 293 14.56 -5.46 12.45
CA ARG A 293 14.63 -6.16 11.15
C ARG A 293 16.00 -6.75 10.99
N LYS A 294 16.07 -8.08 10.91
CA LYS A 294 17.34 -8.81 10.87
C LYS A 294 17.30 -9.91 9.83
N LEU A 295 18.43 -10.10 9.18
CA LEU A 295 18.73 -11.24 8.33
C LEU A 295 19.69 -12.15 9.11
N TYR A 296 19.41 -13.44 9.12
CA TYR A 296 20.20 -14.44 9.82
C TYR A 296 20.73 -15.49 8.85
N TYR A 297 22.03 -15.79 8.90
CA TYR A 297 22.64 -16.87 8.13
C TYR A 297 23.88 -17.41 8.84
N SER A 298 24.20 -18.68 8.60
CA SER A 298 25.47 -19.32 8.99
C SER A 298 26.57 -19.01 7.98
N GLU A 299 27.80 -18.70 8.41
CA GLU A 299 28.93 -18.57 7.47
C GLU A 299 29.37 -19.95 6.95
N HIS A 300 30.01 -20.01 5.77
CA HIS A 300 30.32 -21.28 5.09
C HIS A 300 31.08 -22.31 5.95
N ASN A 301 31.85 -21.85 6.93
CA ASN A 301 32.68 -22.67 7.82
C ASN A 301 32.26 -22.59 9.30
N SER A 302 31.09 -22.02 9.60
CA SER A 302 30.63 -21.82 10.98
C SER A 302 29.16 -22.16 11.14
N ASN A 303 28.86 -22.96 12.16
CA ASN A 303 27.48 -23.19 12.60
C ASN A 303 26.92 -22.00 13.41
N LEU A 304 27.71 -20.95 13.64
CA LEU A 304 27.24 -19.75 14.32
C LEU A 304 26.36 -18.92 13.40
N LEU A 305 25.17 -18.60 13.88
CA LEU A 305 24.21 -17.77 13.19
C LEU A 305 24.61 -16.29 13.29
N LYS A 306 24.90 -15.66 12.16
CA LYS A 306 25.26 -14.24 12.08
C LYS A 306 24.00 -13.38 11.89
N PRO A 307 23.68 -12.47 12.83
CA PRO A 307 22.62 -11.49 12.65
C PRO A 307 23.15 -10.27 11.90
N VAL A 308 22.51 -9.91 10.78
CA VAL A 308 22.75 -8.67 10.05
C VAL A 308 21.52 -7.78 10.16
N LYS A 309 21.70 -6.55 10.64
CA LYS A 309 20.62 -5.58 10.76
C LYS A 309 20.24 -5.05 9.37
N ILE A 310 18.94 -5.00 9.08
CA ILE A 310 18.42 -4.37 7.86
C ILE A 310 18.15 -2.91 8.19
N GLU A 311 19.08 -2.05 7.83
CA GLU A 311 18.96 -0.62 8.09
C GLU A 311 17.97 0.05 7.12
N GLN A 312 17.27 1.05 7.63
CA GLN A 312 16.39 1.86 6.80
C GLN A 312 17.23 2.78 5.92
N SER A 313 17.10 2.63 4.61
CA SER A 313 17.77 3.50 3.65
C SER A 313 16.94 4.75 3.35
N THR A 314 17.62 5.88 3.14
CA THR A 314 16.99 7.10 2.62
C THR A 314 16.75 7.02 1.11
N VAL A 315 17.47 6.15 0.40
CA VAL A 315 17.44 6.08 -1.07
C VAL A 315 16.77 4.80 -1.59
N LYS A 316 17.00 3.68 -0.91
CA LYS A 316 16.55 2.34 -1.34
C LYS A 316 15.31 1.88 -0.60
N GLU A 317 14.44 1.14 -1.29
CA GLU A 317 13.35 0.41 -0.64
C GLU A 317 13.88 -0.81 0.14
N THR A 318 13.12 -1.32 1.12
CA THR A 318 13.56 -2.41 2.00
C THR A 318 13.97 -3.67 1.24
N ASN A 319 13.26 -4.02 0.17
CA ASN A 319 13.59 -5.16 -0.70
C ASN A 319 14.92 -4.98 -1.43
N GLU A 320 15.29 -3.76 -1.82
CA GLU A 320 16.57 -3.45 -2.46
C GLU A 320 17.71 -3.60 -1.46
N VAL A 321 17.55 -3.06 -0.24
CA VAL A 321 18.53 -3.24 0.85
C VAL A 321 18.76 -4.71 1.15
N ILE A 322 17.69 -5.50 1.26
CA ILE A 322 17.79 -6.95 1.48
C ILE A 322 18.51 -7.64 0.32
N SER A 323 18.19 -7.27 -0.92
CA SER A 323 18.85 -7.82 -2.10
C SER A 323 20.34 -7.54 -2.10
N ASP A 324 20.75 -6.32 -1.77
CA ASP A 324 22.17 -5.96 -1.75
C ASP A 324 22.91 -6.75 -0.65
N ILE A 325 22.35 -6.85 0.57
CA ILE A 325 22.94 -7.69 1.63
C ILE A 325 23.11 -9.15 1.17
N ILE A 326 22.10 -9.72 0.50
CA ILE A 326 22.18 -11.10 -0.01
C ILE A 326 23.28 -11.24 -1.06
N HIS A 327 23.41 -10.27 -1.97
CA HIS A 327 24.44 -10.31 -3.01
C HIS A 327 25.85 -10.10 -2.45
N ASP A 328 26.03 -9.10 -1.59
CA ASP A 328 27.32 -8.73 -1.00
C ASP A 328 27.91 -9.86 -0.14
N ASN A 329 27.05 -10.75 0.36
CA ASN A 329 27.44 -11.92 1.16
C ASN A 329 27.38 -13.24 0.37
N ASN A 330 27.16 -13.21 -0.95
CA ASN A 330 27.06 -14.39 -1.83
C ASN A 330 26.04 -15.45 -1.37
N LEU A 331 24.85 -14.99 -0.94
CA LEU A 331 23.82 -15.83 -0.34
C LEU A 331 22.68 -16.22 -1.31
N GLN A 332 22.75 -15.85 -2.58
CA GLN A 332 21.68 -15.98 -3.58
C GLN A 332 21.27 -17.45 -3.81
N ASP A 333 22.23 -18.35 -3.72
CA ASP A 333 22.07 -19.78 -3.94
C ASP A 333 21.41 -20.51 -2.77
N ARG A 334 21.28 -19.86 -1.61
CA ARG A 334 20.71 -20.46 -0.40
C ARG A 334 19.19 -20.32 -0.42
N PRO A 335 18.45 -21.17 0.31
CA PRO A 335 17.03 -20.90 0.52
C PRO A 335 16.89 -19.63 1.36
N ILE A 336 16.13 -18.66 0.83
CA ILE A 336 15.88 -17.37 1.48
C ILE A 336 14.44 -17.36 1.97
N ILE A 337 14.26 -17.23 3.28
CA ILE A 337 12.96 -17.27 3.95
C ILE A 337 12.65 -15.89 4.52
N TYR A 338 11.45 -15.40 4.27
CA TYR A 338 10.92 -14.18 4.84
C TYR A 338 9.84 -14.54 5.86
N THR A 339 9.99 -14.07 7.10
CA THR A 339 8.98 -14.23 8.16
C THR A 339 8.72 -12.90 8.86
N GLY A 340 7.47 -12.71 9.28
CA GLY A 340 7.02 -11.47 9.90
C GLY A 340 5.57 -11.17 9.58
N TYR A 341 4.77 -10.84 10.59
CA TYR A 341 3.39 -10.38 10.44
C TYR A 341 3.30 -8.87 10.21
N LEU A 342 4.30 -8.12 10.67
CA LEU A 342 4.29 -6.65 10.59
C LEU A 342 4.64 -6.10 9.20
N CYS A 343 5.14 -6.93 8.29
CA CYS A 343 5.29 -6.55 6.89
C CYS A 343 3.96 -6.09 6.26
N ILE A 344 2.81 -6.51 6.79
CA ILE A 344 1.47 -6.02 6.42
C ILE A 344 1.33 -4.53 6.75
N LYS A 345 1.55 -4.15 8.01
CA LYS A 345 1.34 -2.78 8.53
C LYS A 345 2.28 -1.74 7.94
N GLU A 346 3.36 -2.21 7.35
CA GLU A 346 4.44 -1.37 6.81
C GLU A 346 4.36 -1.24 5.29
N GLY A 347 3.33 -1.82 4.64
CA GLY A 347 3.17 -1.71 3.19
C GLY A 347 4.30 -2.34 2.37
N LEU A 348 5.24 -3.07 2.99
CA LEU A 348 6.52 -3.45 2.37
C LEU A 348 6.38 -4.32 1.12
N THR A 349 7.02 -3.91 0.04
CA THR A 349 7.30 -4.80 -1.08
C THR A 349 8.45 -5.73 -0.68
N LEU A 350 8.30 -7.04 -0.84
CA LEU A 350 9.36 -8.03 -0.57
C LEU A 350 9.93 -8.65 -1.85
N LEU A 351 9.22 -8.54 -2.96
CA LEU A 351 9.66 -8.99 -4.29
C LEU A 351 10.73 -8.04 -4.83
N ASN A 352 11.74 -8.56 -5.52
CA ASN A 352 12.81 -7.78 -6.12
C ASN A 352 13.27 -8.47 -7.40
N SER A 353 13.47 -7.75 -8.49
CA SER A 353 13.83 -8.34 -9.79
C SER A 353 15.20 -9.02 -9.80
N LYS A 354 16.15 -8.63 -8.93
CA LYS A 354 17.45 -9.32 -8.81
C LYS A 354 17.29 -10.71 -8.19
N LEU A 355 16.39 -10.86 -7.22
CA LEU A 355 16.17 -12.13 -6.51
C LEU A 355 14.99 -12.95 -7.07
N GLY A 356 14.03 -12.33 -7.77
CA GLY A 356 12.84 -12.95 -8.35
C GLY A 356 11.57 -12.91 -7.51
N THR A 357 10.66 -13.84 -7.78
CA THR A 357 9.45 -14.07 -6.97
C THR A 357 9.66 -15.16 -5.92
N PHE A 358 8.64 -15.41 -5.09
CA PHE A 358 8.65 -16.54 -4.16
C PHE A 358 8.38 -17.85 -4.91
N THR A 359 9.12 -18.90 -4.57
CA THR A 359 8.87 -20.27 -5.03
C THR A 359 7.76 -20.92 -4.20
N SER A 360 7.69 -20.59 -2.91
CA SER A 360 6.74 -21.20 -1.97
C SER A 360 6.27 -20.21 -0.91
N ALA A 361 5.08 -20.44 -0.37
CA ALA A 361 4.59 -19.72 0.80
C ALA A 361 3.83 -20.65 1.73
N ILE A 362 3.97 -20.48 3.05
CA ILE A 362 3.32 -21.34 4.05
C ILE A 362 2.45 -20.47 4.96
N PHE A 363 1.13 -20.71 4.92
CA PHE A 363 0.16 -19.99 5.74
C PHE A 363 -0.48 -20.95 6.74
N GLY A 364 0.10 -20.99 7.94
CA GLY A 364 -0.40 -21.76 9.07
C GLY A 364 -1.40 -21.03 9.96
N HIS A 365 -1.91 -19.87 9.53
CA HIS A 365 -2.90 -19.12 10.30
C HIS A 365 -4.21 -19.89 10.39
N GLU A 366 -4.93 -19.73 11.49
CA GLU A 366 -6.26 -20.31 11.67
C GLU A 366 -7.31 -19.22 11.56
N TYR A 367 -8.43 -19.57 10.93
CA TYR A 367 -9.57 -18.67 10.87
C TYR A 367 -10.19 -18.50 12.24
N GLU A 368 -10.30 -17.27 12.69
CA GLU A 368 -11.02 -16.90 13.91
C GLU A 368 -12.34 -16.21 13.51
N PRO A 369 -13.50 -16.89 13.60
CA PRO A 369 -14.79 -16.32 13.16
C PRO A 369 -15.16 -15.00 13.83
N LYS A 370 -14.72 -14.80 15.08
CA LYS A 370 -14.96 -13.57 15.84
C LYS A 370 -14.12 -12.39 15.31
N ASN A 371 -13.05 -12.66 14.57
CA ASN A 371 -12.16 -11.65 14.02
C ASN A 371 -12.57 -11.26 12.60
N LYS A 372 -13.51 -10.30 12.50
CA LYS A 372 -14.04 -9.82 11.22
C LYS A 372 -12.99 -9.22 10.27
N THR A 373 -11.83 -8.78 10.77
CA THR A 373 -10.75 -8.20 9.94
C THR A 373 -9.69 -9.23 9.52
N PHE A 374 -9.81 -10.48 9.99
CA PHE A 374 -8.86 -11.53 9.65
C PHE A 374 -8.80 -11.81 8.13
N PRO A 375 -9.91 -11.90 7.37
CA PRO A 375 -9.83 -12.11 5.93
C PRO A 375 -9.08 -10.99 5.19
N ASP A 376 -9.31 -9.73 5.57
CA ASP A 376 -8.62 -8.57 5.00
C ASP A 376 -7.11 -8.65 5.27
N THR A 377 -6.75 -8.97 6.52
CA THR A 377 -5.36 -9.13 6.97
C THR A 377 -4.67 -10.26 6.21
N LEU A 378 -5.33 -11.40 6.08
CA LEU A 378 -4.82 -12.58 5.39
C LEU A 378 -4.59 -12.28 3.90
N TYR A 379 -5.53 -11.59 3.25
CA TYR A 379 -5.38 -11.17 1.87
C TYR A 379 -4.23 -10.18 1.68
N GLN A 380 -4.02 -9.24 2.62
CA GLN A 380 -2.86 -8.35 2.58
C GLN A 380 -1.53 -9.08 2.81
N LEU A 381 -1.48 -10.13 3.66
CA LEU A 381 -0.31 -10.99 3.78
C LEU A 381 -0.01 -11.71 2.47
N ALA A 382 -1.02 -12.36 1.89
CA ALA A 382 -0.88 -13.04 0.61
C ALA A 382 -0.52 -12.07 -0.52
N GLY A 383 -0.93 -10.81 -0.42
CA GLY A 383 -0.52 -9.72 -1.30
C GLY A 383 0.99 -9.44 -1.32
N ARG A 384 1.80 -9.98 -0.40
CA ARG A 384 3.26 -9.90 -0.50
C ARG A 384 3.83 -10.83 -1.59
N LEU A 385 3.03 -11.78 -2.05
CA LEU A 385 3.34 -12.70 -3.15
C LEU A 385 2.96 -12.12 -4.52
N THR A 386 2.07 -11.12 -4.56
CA THR A 386 1.57 -10.52 -5.80
C THR A 386 2.42 -9.33 -6.25
N GLY A 387 2.31 -8.96 -7.52
CA GLY A 387 3.00 -7.80 -8.07
C GLY A 387 3.11 -7.85 -9.58
N ASN A 388 3.66 -6.79 -10.19
CA ASN A 388 3.89 -6.72 -11.63
C ASN A 388 5.21 -7.42 -12.00
N THR A 389 5.21 -8.76 -11.95
CA THR A 389 6.44 -9.58 -11.95
C THR A 389 6.51 -10.65 -13.03
N LYS A 390 5.44 -10.91 -13.80
CA LYS A 390 5.42 -12.01 -14.80
C LYS A 390 6.47 -11.88 -15.91
N ASN A 391 6.95 -10.66 -16.16
CA ASN A 391 7.98 -10.38 -17.15
C ASN A 391 9.41 -10.43 -16.59
N TRP A 392 9.59 -10.83 -15.33
CA TRP A 392 10.92 -10.99 -14.74
C TRP A 392 11.53 -12.31 -15.21
N GLU A 393 12.82 -12.31 -15.56
CA GLU A 393 13.52 -13.51 -16.04
C GLU A 393 13.53 -14.64 -15.01
N ASN A 394 13.53 -14.28 -13.72
CA ASN A 394 13.48 -15.17 -12.57
C ASN A 394 12.07 -15.29 -11.96
N PHE A 395 11.03 -15.06 -12.77
CA PHE A 395 9.66 -15.30 -12.37
C PHE A 395 9.42 -16.80 -12.11
N ASN A 396 8.87 -17.09 -10.94
CA ASN A 396 8.44 -18.41 -10.52
C ASN A 396 6.98 -18.33 -10.03
N THR A 397 6.19 -19.32 -10.41
CA THR A 397 4.86 -19.54 -9.83
C THR A 397 5.00 -19.97 -8.38
N THR A 398 4.44 -19.18 -7.47
CA THR A 398 4.45 -19.51 -6.04
C THR A 398 3.48 -20.64 -5.74
N THR A 399 3.95 -21.65 -5.00
CA THR A 399 3.06 -22.67 -4.39
C THR A 399 2.74 -22.30 -2.95
N ILE A 400 1.45 -22.10 -2.66
CA ILE A 400 0.94 -21.77 -1.33
C ILE A 400 0.50 -23.05 -0.62
N TYR A 401 1.08 -23.30 0.54
CA TYR A 401 0.73 -24.39 1.45
C TYR A 401 -0.15 -23.83 2.57
N CYS A 402 -1.39 -24.29 2.64
CA CYS A 402 -2.37 -23.79 3.61
C CYS A 402 -3.53 -24.77 3.81
N LYS A 403 -4.37 -24.51 4.83
CA LYS A 403 -5.69 -25.16 4.96
C LYS A 403 -6.68 -24.67 3.89
N SER A 404 -7.70 -25.46 3.57
CA SER A 404 -8.74 -25.12 2.60
C SER A 404 -9.45 -23.80 2.91
N GLU A 405 -9.74 -23.55 4.19
CA GLU A 405 -10.41 -22.33 4.62
C GLU A 405 -9.56 -21.07 4.35
N ILE A 406 -8.24 -21.17 4.53
CA ILE A 406 -7.30 -20.08 4.26
C ILE A 406 -7.26 -19.75 2.77
N LYS A 407 -7.21 -20.77 1.89
CA LYS A 407 -7.35 -20.59 0.44
C LYS A 407 -8.67 -19.88 0.10
N ARG A 408 -9.78 -20.39 0.64
CA ARG A 408 -11.13 -19.86 0.38
C ARG A 408 -11.20 -18.36 0.70
N LEU A 409 -10.69 -17.94 1.85
CA LEU A 409 -10.69 -16.55 2.29
C LEU A 409 -9.83 -15.64 1.39
N MET A 410 -8.64 -16.10 0.98
CA MET A 410 -7.77 -15.34 0.06
C MET A 410 -8.46 -15.11 -1.30
N LEU A 411 -9.03 -16.18 -1.88
CA LEU A 411 -9.69 -16.12 -3.18
C LEU A 411 -10.98 -15.30 -3.16
N LEU A 412 -11.73 -15.37 -2.06
CA LEU A 412 -12.93 -14.56 -1.86
C LEU A 412 -12.60 -13.06 -1.89
N GLN A 413 -11.58 -12.64 -1.14
CA GLN A 413 -11.18 -11.23 -1.09
C GLN A 413 -10.64 -10.71 -2.43
N GLU A 414 -9.86 -11.52 -3.16
CA GLU A 414 -9.44 -11.12 -4.50
C GLU A 414 -10.62 -10.99 -5.47
N SER A 415 -11.59 -11.91 -5.38
CA SER A 415 -12.78 -11.90 -6.22
C SER A 415 -13.65 -10.67 -5.94
N ILE A 416 -13.84 -10.29 -4.66
CA ILE A 416 -14.55 -9.07 -4.28
C ILE A 416 -13.91 -7.84 -4.94
N ASN A 417 -12.58 -7.74 -4.90
CA ASN A 417 -11.86 -6.62 -5.53
C ASN A 417 -11.99 -6.60 -7.05
N LYS A 418 -11.98 -7.75 -7.72
CA LYS A 418 -12.21 -7.83 -9.17
C LYS A 418 -13.66 -7.46 -9.53
N GLU A 419 -14.63 -8.03 -8.82
CA GLU A 419 -16.06 -7.84 -9.10
C GLU A 419 -16.52 -6.37 -8.93
N ILE A 420 -15.99 -5.67 -7.92
CA ILE A 420 -16.19 -4.22 -7.73
C ILE A 420 -15.84 -3.43 -8.99
N ASN A 421 -14.71 -3.77 -9.60
CA ASN A 421 -14.22 -3.11 -10.80
C ASN A 421 -15.03 -3.54 -12.03
N ASP A 422 -15.38 -4.83 -12.15
CA ASP A 422 -16.10 -5.38 -13.30
C ASP A 422 -17.58 -4.94 -13.39
N LYS A 423 -18.32 -4.97 -12.26
CA LYS A 423 -19.74 -4.55 -12.21
C LYS A 423 -19.93 -3.10 -12.66
N LYS A 424 -18.95 -2.24 -12.38
CA LYS A 424 -19.02 -0.82 -12.73
C LYS A 424 -18.44 -0.52 -14.11
N ARG A 425 -17.50 -1.31 -14.64
CA ARG A 425 -17.10 -1.25 -16.06
C ARG A 425 -18.29 -1.49 -16.97
N LYS A 426 -19.07 -2.53 -16.68
CA LYS A 426 -20.32 -2.83 -17.41
C LYS A 426 -21.35 -1.71 -17.28
N ALA A 427 -21.50 -1.11 -16.10
CA ALA A 427 -22.40 0.03 -15.89
C ALA A 427 -21.95 1.30 -16.64
N SER A 428 -20.65 1.58 -16.74
CA SER A 428 -20.15 2.73 -17.51
C SER A 428 -20.31 2.52 -19.02
N GLU A 429 -19.97 1.33 -19.51
CA GLU A 429 -20.15 0.93 -20.92
C GLU A 429 -21.62 1.04 -21.36
N LEU A 430 -22.55 0.58 -20.52
CA LEU A 430 -23.99 0.74 -20.73
C LEU A 430 -24.41 2.22 -20.79
N SER A 431 -23.94 3.06 -19.86
CA SER A 431 -24.29 4.49 -19.85
C SER A 431 -23.73 5.28 -21.05
N GLU A 432 -22.53 4.93 -21.53
CA GLU A 432 -21.92 5.54 -22.72
C GLU A 432 -22.63 5.11 -24.01
N SER A 433 -23.07 3.85 -24.07
CA SER A 433 -23.88 3.34 -25.18
C SER A 433 -25.24 4.05 -25.26
N GLU A 434 -25.92 4.26 -24.13
CA GLU A 434 -27.21 4.98 -24.09
C GLU A 434 -27.07 6.46 -24.45
N THR A 435 -25.98 7.10 -24.03
CA THR A 435 -25.69 8.50 -24.37
C THR A 435 -25.37 8.66 -25.87
N SER A 436 -24.67 7.69 -26.45
CA SER A 436 -24.37 7.63 -27.88
C SER A 436 -25.64 7.40 -28.70
N VAL A 437 -26.54 6.52 -28.25
CA VAL A 437 -27.86 6.30 -28.88
C VAL A 437 -28.74 7.55 -28.79
N LYS A 438 -28.73 8.29 -27.68
CA LYS A 438 -29.46 9.56 -27.56
C LYS A 438 -28.91 10.65 -28.49
N ARG A 439 -27.59 10.74 -28.68
CA ARG A 439 -26.95 11.66 -29.65
C ARG A 439 -27.30 11.32 -31.10
N ILE A 440 -27.35 10.04 -31.44
CA ILE A 440 -27.76 9.59 -32.78
C ILE A 440 -29.23 9.96 -33.02
N LYS A 441 -30.12 9.73 -32.04
CA LYS A 441 -31.53 10.12 -32.14
C LYS A 441 -31.75 11.63 -32.23
N SER A 442 -30.99 12.46 -31.52
CA SER A 442 -31.10 13.92 -31.64
C SER A 442 -30.63 14.46 -33.00
N ASN A 443 -29.67 13.78 -33.63
CA ASN A 443 -29.18 14.16 -34.95
C ASN A 443 -30.10 13.70 -36.10
N ILE A 444 -30.88 12.63 -35.88
CA ILE A 444 -31.89 12.16 -36.85
C ILE A 444 -33.15 13.03 -36.82
N VAL A 445 -33.48 13.66 -35.68
CA VAL A 445 -34.67 14.54 -35.55
C VAL A 445 -34.39 15.99 -36.02
N SER A 446 -33.13 16.32 -36.33
CA SER A 446 -32.69 17.65 -36.78
C SER A 446 -32.31 17.72 -38.27
N THR A 447 -32.50 16.63 -39.01
CA THR A 447 -32.53 16.54 -40.48
C THR A 447 -33.94 16.21 -40.92
#